data_AF-W1W638-F1
#
_entry.id   AF-W1W638-F1
#
_cell.length_a   1.000
_cell.length_b   1.000
_cell.length_c   1.000
_cell.angle_alpha   90.00
_cell.angle_beta   90.00
_cell.angle_gamma   90.00
#
_symmetry.space_group_name_H-M   'P 1'
#
loop_
_entity.id
_entity.type
_entity.pdbx_description
1 polymer ?
#
loop_
_entity_poly.entity_id
_entity_poly.type
_entity_poly.pdbx_seq_one_letter_code
_entity_poly.pdbx_strand_id
1 'polypeptide(L)'
;MLVKDENKFCYIVNDEVSKPKDSLEEAIQEYIDEAKKNNYSLDSVEINNPHFFVPELSGSCTVENLLYTFPDIMFDNTEQHVARCYIPPMDSKHIEELGKELSKVYNDWEKRYGYDNKSYIVFIEETKIYSISDYIK
;
A
#
# COMPACT_ATOMS: atom_id res chain seq x y z
N MET A 1 3.27 -4.91 0.56
CA MET A 1 4.04 -4.57 -0.65
C MET A 1 3.60 -3.23 -1.25
N LEU A 2 4.50 -2.53 -1.96
CA LEU A 2 4.18 -1.39 -2.80
C LEU A 2 4.11 -1.84 -4.26
N VAL A 3 3.04 -1.48 -4.97
CA VAL A 3 2.82 -1.86 -6.38
C VAL A 3 2.67 -0.60 -7.22
N LYS A 4 3.59 -0.38 -8.16
CA LYS A 4 3.52 0.75 -9.10
C LYS A 4 2.35 0.55 -10.07
N ASP A 5 1.55 1.59 -10.26
CA ASP A 5 0.50 1.60 -11.28
C ASP A 5 0.89 2.54 -12.44
N GLU A 6 1.44 1.96 -13.50
CA GLU A 6 1.92 2.69 -14.69
C GLU A 6 0.79 3.37 -15.48
N ASN A 7 -0.48 3.03 -15.20
CA ASN A 7 -1.64 3.61 -15.86
C ASN A 7 -2.24 4.77 -15.06
N LYS A 8 -1.65 5.11 -13.91
CA LYS A 8 -2.12 6.20 -13.06
C LYS A 8 -1.10 7.32 -12.99
N PHE A 9 -1.54 8.57 -13.03
CA PHE A 9 -0.63 9.71 -13.10
C PHE A 9 -0.95 10.70 -11.98
N CYS A 10 0.09 11.16 -11.28
CA CYS A 10 0.01 12.23 -10.30
C CYS A 10 0.96 13.35 -10.72
N TYR A 11 0.47 14.58 -10.73
CA TYR A 11 1.33 15.76 -10.73
C TYR A 11 1.83 16.09 -9.33
N ILE A 12 3.01 16.71 -9.27
CA ILE A 12 3.65 17.20 -8.05
C ILE A 12 3.88 18.70 -8.19
N VAL A 13 3.53 19.44 -7.14
CA VAL A 13 3.77 20.88 -7.07
C VAL A 13 4.02 21.29 -5.62
N ASN A 14 5.09 22.05 -5.37
CA ASN A 14 5.45 22.52 -4.03
C ASN A 14 5.44 21.42 -2.95
N ASP A 15 6.04 20.26 -3.26
CA ASP A 15 6.06 19.06 -2.40
C ASP A 15 4.69 18.43 -2.09
N GLU A 16 3.62 18.87 -2.76
CA GLU A 16 2.29 18.26 -2.68
C GLU A 16 2.02 17.35 -3.90
N VAL A 17 1.41 16.20 -3.63
CA VAL A 17 1.05 15.20 -4.66
C VAL A 17 -0.45 15.20 -4.88
N SER A 18 -0.86 15.31 -6.14
CA SER A 18 -2.26 15.20 -6.55
C SER A 18 -2.84 13.80 -6.35
N LYS A 19 -4.16 13.67 -6.56
CA LYS A 19 -4.81 12.36 -6.62
C LYS A 19 -4.48 11.65 -7.94
N PRO A 20 -4.33 10.32 -7.96
CA PRO A 20 -4.07 9.56 -9.17
C PRO A 20 -5.15 9.76 -10.23
N LYS A 21 -4.73 10.08 -11.45
CA LYS A 21 -5.56 10.25 -12.65
C LYS A 21 -5.44 9.09 -13.61
N ASP A 22 -6.44 8.94 -14.47
CA ASP A 22 -6.53 7.83 -15.43
C ASP A 22 -5.70 8.06 -16.69
N SER A 23 -5.24 9.29 -16.94
CA SER A 23 -4.32 9.58 -18.03
C SER A 23 -3.34 10.71 -17.68
N LEU A 24 -2.25 10.77 -18.46
CA LEU A 24 -1.27 11.84 -18.39
C LEU A 24 -1.90 13.20 -18.71
N GLU A 25 -2.74 13.26 -19.75
CA GLU A 25 -3.43 14.47 -20.18
C GLU A 25 -4.37 15.00 -19.10
N GLU A 26 -5.09 14.11 -18.40
CA GLU A 26 -5.96 14.50 -17.28
C GLU A 26 -5.15 15.09 -16.13
N ALA A 27 -4.03 14.48 -15.75
CA ALA A 27 -3.14 14.99 -14.71
C ALA A 27 -2.56 16.37 -15.06
N ILE A 28 -2.12 16.55 -16.31
CA ILE A 28 -1.58 17.84 -16.80
C ILE A 28 -2.68 18.90 -16.84
N GLN A 29 -3.90 18.56 -17.30
CA GLN A 29 -5.00 19.49 -17.36
C GLN A 29 -5.43 19.97 -15.96
N GLU A 30 -5.52 19.05 -14.98
CA GLU A 30 -5.81 19.41 -13.59
C GLU A 30 -4.70 20.31 -13.01
N TYR A 31 -3.43 20.01 -13.31
CA TYR A 31 -2.32 20.88 -12.91
C TYR A 31 -2.45 22.30 -13.49
N ILE A 32 -2.78 22.44 -14.79
CA ILE A 32 -2.96 23.74 -15.44
C ILE A 32 -4.04 24.56 -14.73
N ASP A 33 -5.16 23.92 -14.37
CA ASP A 33 -6.26 24.58 -13.68
C ASP A 33 -5.85 25.03 -12.27
N GLU A 34 -5.15 24.17 -11.53
CA GLU A 34 -4.64 24.50 -10.20
C GLU A 34 -3.53 25.57 -10.25
N ALA A 35 -2.67 25.54 -11.26
CA ALA A 35 -1.62 26.52 -11.49
C ALA A 35 -2.20 27.90 -11.81
N LYS A 36 -3.25 28.00 -12.62
CA LYS A 36 -3.95 29.27 -12.88
C LYS A 36 -4.62 29.84 -11.63
N LYS A 37 -5.20 28.98 -10.80
CA LYS A 37 -5.88 29.36 -9.56
C LYS A 37 -4.93 29.86 -8.48
N ASN A 38 -3.76 29.23 -8.36
CA ASN A 38 -2.76 29.54 -7.33
C ASN A 38 -1.53 30.29 -7.84
N ASN A 39 -1.54 30.69 -9.11
CA ASN A 39 -0.49 31.45 -9.79
C ASN A 39 0.88 30.74 -9.78
N TYR A 40 0.88 29.42 -9.99
CA TYR A 40 2.08 28.59 -10.16
C TYR A 40 2.66 28.75 -11.57
N SER A 41 3.90 28.27 -11.78
CA SER A 41 4.52 28.27 -13.11
C SER A 41 3.68 27.45 -14.10
N LEU A 42 3.57 27.94 -15.33
CA LEU A 42 2.98 27.23 -16.46
C LEU A 42 4.05 26.78 -17.47
N ASP A 43 5.32 26.70 -17.06
CA ASP A 43 6.40 26.29 -17.95
C ASP A 43 6.44 24.76 -18.07
N SER A 44 6.38 24.08 -16.93
CA SER A 44 6.48 22.62 -16.87
C SER A 44 5.82 22.05 -15.61
N VAL A 45 5.57 20.75 -15.63
CA VAL A 45 4.99 19.99 -14.51
C VAL A 45 5.75 18.69 -14.29
N GLU A 46 5.98 18.34 -13.03
CA GLU A 46 6.49 17.04 -12.63
C GLU A 46 5.36 16.03 -12.52
N ILE A 47 5.47 14.91 -13.24
CA ILE A 47 4.51 13.82 -13.21
C ILE A 47 5.22 12.53 -12.81
N ASN A 48 4.55 11.70 -12.00
CA ASN A 48 4.97 10.32 -11.76
C ASN A 48 3.78 9.40 -11.49
N ASN A 49 4.02 8.10 -11.62
CA ASN A 49 3.06 7.05 -11.33
C ASN A 49 3.07 6.70 -9.82
N PRO A 50 1.90 6.56 -9.18
CA PRO A 50 1.83 6.19 -7.78
C PRO A 50 2.18 4.71 -7.55
N HIS A 51 2.72 4.45 -6.36
CA HIS A 51 2.90 3.12 -5.81
C HIS A 51 1.83 2.88 -4.75
N PHE A 52 0.85 2.03 -5.06
CA PHE A 52 -0.21 1.68 -4.13
C PHE A 52 0.29 0.69 -3.08
N PHE A 53 -0.13 0.92 -1.84
CA PHE A 53 0.09 -0.03 -0.76
C PHE A 53 -0.89 -1.19 -0.88
N VAL A 54 -0.35 -2.40 -1.00
CA VAL A 54 -1.10 -3.66 -0.94
C VAL A 54 -0.75 -4.34 0.39
N PRO A 55 -1.72 -4.47 1.32
CA PRO A 55 -1.49 -5.14 2.60
C PRO A 55 -0.99 -6.57 2.42
N GLU A 56 0.09 -6.89 3.11
CA GLU A 56 0.62 -8.26 3.22
C GLU A 56 0.69 -8.63 4.69
N LEU A 57 0.00 -9.71 5.05
CA LEU A 57 -0.01 -10.26 6.39
C LEU A 57 1.18 -11.21 6.56
N SER A 58 1.85 -11.07 7.70
CA SER A 58 2.95 -11.96 8.06
C SER A 58 2.41 -13.25 8.68
N GLY A 59 2.75 -14.38 8.07
CA GLY A 59 2.45 -15.70 8.64
C GLY A 59 3.13 -15.92 10.00
N SER A 60 4.37 -15.45 10.16
CA SER A 60 5.11 -15.61 11.43
C SER A 60 4.45 -14.81 12.54
N CYS A 61 4.15 -13.53 12.29
CA CYS A 61 3.47 -12.69 13.28
C CYS A 61 2.08 -13.23 13.61
N THR A 62 1.37 -13.80 12.63
CA THR A 62 0.06 -14.43 12.87
C THR A 62 0.18 -15.61 13.82
N VAL A 63 1.15 -16.49 13.60
CA VAL A 63 1.41 -17.66 14.46
C VAL A 63 1.86 -17.22 15.86
N GLU A 64 2.79 -16.28 15.95
CA GLU A 64 3.29 -15.75 17.24
C GLU A 64 2.16 -15.11 18.05
N ASN A 65 1.25 -14.39 17.37
CA ASN A 65 0.13 -13.73 18.02
C ASN A 65 -0.91 -14.70 18.61
N LEU A 66 -0.90 -15.98 18.24
CA LEU A 66 -1.77 -16.98 18.86
C LEU A 66 -1.52 -17.08 20.37
N LEU A 67 -0.27 -16.89 20.83
CA LEU A 67 0.08 -16.93 22.24
C LEU A 67 -0.72 -15.92 23.07
N TYR A 68 -0.97 -14.72 22.53
CA TYR A 68 -1.76 -13.70 23.22
C TYR A 68 -3.26 -14.01 23.31
N THR A 69 -3.71 -15.04 22.58
CA THR A 69 -5.11 -15.48 22.56
C THR A 69 -5.33 -16.79 23.31
N PHE A 70 -4.25 -17.43 23.78
CA PHE A 70 -4.37 -18.69 24.52
C PHE A 70 -4.97 -18.47 25.90
N PRO A 71 -5.84 -19.40 26.35
CA PRO A 71 -6.24 -19.43 27.74
C PRO A 71 -5.02 -19.61 28.66
N ASP A 72 -5.01 -18.94 29.81
CA ASP A 72 -3.87 -18.98 30.77
C ASP A 72 -3.43 -20.40 31.14
N ILE A 73 -4.38 -21.34 31.19
CA ILE A 73 -4.09 -22.76 31.50
C ILE A 73 -3.15 -23.43 30.47
N MET A 74 -3.04 -22.89 29.26
CA MET A 74 -2.09 -23.36 28.24
C MET A 74 -0.63 -22.99 28.55
N PHE A 75 -0.41 -22.15 29.57
CA PHE A 75 0.91 -21.84 30.10
C PHE A 75 1.19 -22.55 31.43
N ASP A 76 0.23 -23.32 31.95
CA ASP A 76 0.37 -24.02 33.22
C ASP A 76 1.27 -25.26 33.07
N ASN A 77 2.38 -25.26 33.81
CA ASN A 77 3.33 -26.36 33.91
C ASN A 77 3.58 -26.64 35.40
N THR A 78 2.68 -27.43 35.98
CA THR A 78 2.69 -27.86 37.39
C THR A 78 2.81 -29.38 37.49
N GLU A 79 2.89 -29.92 38.71
CA GLU A 79 2.84 -31.37 38.94
C GLU A 79 1.49 -31.99 38.54
N GLN A 80 0.42 -31.19 38.42
CA GLN A 80 -0.92 -31.64 38.06
C GLN A 80 -1.22 -31.50 36.56
N HIS A 81 -0.60 -30.52 35.89
CA HIS A 81 -0.84 -30.23 34.48
C HIS A 81 0.48 -29.90 33.77
N VAL A 82 0.67 -30.47 32.58
CA VAL A 82 1.77 -30.10 31.70
C VAL A 82 1.18 -29.64 30.38
N ALA A 83 1.37 -28.37 30.07
CA ALA A 83 0.97 -27.82 28.79
C ALA A 83 2.03 -28.13 27.73
N ARG A 84 1.60 -28.69 26.60
CA ARG A 84 2.46 -28.86 25.43
C ARG A 84 2.50 -27.54 24.67
N CYS A 85 3.70 -27.10 24.26
CA CYS A 85 3.84 -25.99 23.32
C CYS A 85 2.97 -26.26 22.09
N TYR A 86 1.92 -25.45 21.90
CA TYR A 86 0.98 -25.60 20.79
C TYR A 86 1.64 -25.24 19.46
N ILE A 87 2.55 -24.26 19.45
CA ILE A 87 3.21 -23.78 18.24
C ILE A 87 4.36 -24.76 17.91
N PRO A 88 4.21 -25.67 16.92
CA PRO A 88 5.30 -26.53 16.52
C PRO A 88 6.38 -25.71 15.79
N PRO A 89 7.62 -26.23 15.70
CA PRO A 89 8.57 -25.70 14.73
C PRO A 89 7.98 -25.87 13.32
N MET A 90 7.77 -24.76 12.62
CA MET A 90 7.23 -24.75 11.25
C MET A 90 8.36 -24.46 10.27
N ASP A 91 8.30 -25.09 9.09
CA ASP A 91 9.17 -24.74 7.96
C ASP A 91 8.89 -23.30 7.52
N SER A 92 9.94 -22.52 7.25
CA SER A 92 9.81 -21.13 6.80
C SER A 92 9.01 -21.01 5.50
N LYS A 93 9.05 -22.03 4.63
CA LYS A 93 8.24 -22.06 3.39
C LYS A 93 6.74 -22.12 3.68
N HIS A 94 6.33 -22.90 4.69
CA HIS A 94 4.92 -22.99 5.08
C HIS A 94 4.46 -21.70 5.77
N ILE A 95 5.35 -21.03 6.52
CA ILE A 95 5.05 -19.71 7.11
C ILE A 95 4.88 -18.64 6.03
N GLU A 96 5.72 -18.66 4.99
CA GLU A 96 5.59 -17.77 3.84
C GLU A 96 4.28 -18.02 3.07
N GLU A 97 3.93 -19.28 2.83
CA GLU A 97 2.66 -19.69 2.22
C GLU A 97 1.46 -19.22 3.02
N LEU A 98 1.47 -19.42 4.35
CA LEU A 98 0.43 -18.93 5.25
C LEU A 98 0.25 -17.41 5.13
N GLY A 99 1.34 -16.64 5.10
CA GLY A 99 1.28 -15.19 4.91
C GLY A 99 0.61 -14.80 3.59
N LYS A 100 0.92 -15.50 2.49
CA LYS A 100 0.29 -15.26 1.17
C LYS A 100 -1.21 -15.56 1.18
N GLU A 101 -1.61 -16.70 1.73
CA GLU A 101 -3.02 -17.09 1.83
C GLU A 101 -3.82 -16.12 2.71
N LEU A 102 -3.28 -15.73 3.87
CA LEU A 102 -3.90 -14.74 4.74
C LEU A 102 -4.03 -13.38 4.06
N SER A 103 -2.98 -12.93 3.37
CA SER A 103 -3.00 -11.67 2.62
C SER A 103 -4.11 -11.69 1.56
N LYS A 104 -4.24 -12.78 0.81
CA LYS A 104 -5.30 -12.93 -0.19
C LYS A 104 -6.69 -12.84 0.44
N VAL A 105 -6.93 -13.62 1.50
CA VAL A 105 -8.21 -13.61 2.22
C VAL A 105 -8.55 -12.22 2.75
N TYR A 106 -7.57 -11.52 3.34
CA TYR A 106 -7.75 -10.17 3.87
C TYR A 106 -8.09 -9.16 2.78
N ASN A 107 -7.32 -9.13 1.70
CA ASN A 107 -7.56 -8.23 0.57
C ASN A 107 -8.94 -8.48 -0.09
N ASP A 108 -9.35 -9.75 -0.23
CA ASP A 108 -10.66 -10.09 -0.78
C ASP A 108 -11.80 -9.69 0.18
N TRP A 109 -11.58 -9.81 1.49
CA TRP A 109 -12.52 -9.36 2.51
C TRP A 109 -12.68 -7.84 2.50
N GLU A 110 -11.60 -7.06 2.44
CA GLU A 110 -11.66 -5.59 2.37
C GLU A 110 -12.47 -5.12 1.15
N LYS A 111 -12.20 -5.68 -0.03
CA LYS A 111 -12.93 -5.37 -1.27
C LYS A 111 -14.41 -5.69 -1.15
N ARG A 112 -14.76 -6.84 -0.56
CA ARG A 112 -16.16 -7.28 -0.39
C ARG A 112 -16.97 -6.29 0.44
N TYR A 113 -16.36 -5.67 1.45
CA TYR A 113 -17.03 -4.75 2.36
C TYR A 113 -16.77 -3.27 2.05
N GLY A 114 -16.08 -2.97 0.94
CA GLY A 114 -15.85 -1.59 0.50
C GLY A 114 -14.79 -0.84 1.31
N TYR A 115 -13.95 -1.55 2.05
CA TYR A 115 -12.82 -0.96 2.80
C TYR A 115 -11.58 -0.70 1.93
N ASP A 116 -11.67 -0.85 0.60
CA ASP A 116 -10.59 -0.78 -0.42
C ASP A 116 -9.74 0.51 -0.32
N ASN A 117 -8.90 0.59 0.72
CA ASN A 117 -8.12 1.75 1.09
C ASN A 117 -6.93 1.85 0.15
N LYS A 118 -7.02 2.77 -0.82
CA LYS A 118 -5.97 3.00 -1.81
C LYS A 118 -4.99 4.06 -1.32
N SER A 119 -4.26 3.74 -0.26
CA SER A 119 -3.09 4.53 0.14
C SER A 119 -2.00 4.37 -0.91
N TYR A 120 -1.33 5.46 -1.27
CA TYR A 120 -0.26 5.44 -2.27
C TYR A 120 0.89 6.37 -1.88
N ILE A 121 2.07 6.09 -2.43
CA ILE A 121 3.27 6.91 -2.32
C ILE A 121 3.74 7.25 -3.74
N VAL A 122 4.28 8.44 -3.93
CA VAL A 122 4.97 8.83 -5.16
C VAL A 122 6.44 9.11 -4.82
N PHE A 123 7.37 8.49 -5.55
CA PHE A 123 8.80 8.71 -5.37
C PHE A 123 9.24 9.91 -6.20
N ILE A 124 9.62 11.01 -5.56
CA ILE A 124 9.97 12.26 -6.25
C ILE A 124 11.22 12.10 -7.12
N GLU A 125 12.13 11.18 -6.76
CA GLU A 125 13.36 10.90 -7.53
C GLU A 125 13.09 10.28 -8.92
N GLU A 126 11.90 9.73 -9.14
CA GLU A 126 11.51 9.07 -10.41
C GLU A 126 10.63 9.97 -11.29
N THR A 127 10.49 11.26 -10.96
CA THR A 127 9.60 12.17 -11.69
C THR A 127 10.09 12.45 -13.10
N LYS A 128 9.11 12.62 -14.00
CA LYS A 128 9.35 13.09 -15.36
C LYS A 128 8.79 14.49 -15.48
N ILE A 129 9.58 15.38 -16.08
CA ILE A 129 9.19 16.77 -16.33
C ILE A 129 8.55 16.85 -17.72
N TYR A 130 7.35 17.42 -17.78
CA TYR A 130 6.60 17.65 -19.01
C TYR A 130 6.44 19.15 -19.25
N SER A 131 6.71 19.60 -20.48
CA SER A 131 6.46 20.99 -20.88
C SER A 131 4.96 21.21 -21.08
N ILE A 132 4.39 22.23 -20.43
CA ILE A 132 2.95 22.50 -20.57
C ILE A 132 2.60 23.03 -21.96
N SER A 133 3.55 23.70 -22.64
CA SER A 133 3.38 24.20 -24.01
C SER A 133 2.88 23.13 -24.98
N ASP A 134 3.22 21.86 -24.72
CA ASP A 134 2.90 20.74 -25.60
C ASP A 134 1.44 20.28 -25.45
N TYR A 135 0.76 20.73 -24.39
CA TYR A 135 -0.59 20.31 -24.01
C TYR A 135 -1.61 21.45 -24.03
N ILE A 136 -1.17 22.71 -24.14
CA ILE A 136 -2.04 23.85 -24.38
C ILE A 136 -2.18 24.06 -25.90
N LYS A 137 -3.41 23.98 -26.40
CA LYS A 137 -3.76 24.37 -27.78
C LYS A 137 -4.14 25.84 -27.89
#